data_AF-A0A2V8MQ78-F1
#
_entry.id   AF-A0A2V8MQ78-F1
#
_cell.length_a   1.000
_cell.length_b   1.000
_cell.length_c   1.000
_cell.angle_alpha   90.00
_cell.angle_beta   90.00
_cell.angle_gamma   90.00
#
_symmetry.space_group_name_H-M   'P 1'
#
loop_
_entity.id
_entity.type
_entity.pdbx_description
1 polymer ?
#
loop_
_entity_poly.entity_id
_entity_poly.type
_entity_poly.pdbx_seq_one_letter_code
_entity_poly.pdbx_strand_id
1 'polypeptide(L)'
;MHHLAKVSLTLILAASLTAPVLSAAKKDYFTEDELDLIRDAQELSARVPTYFKLAERRLIFLGLMEKSPQQIEKERKEKEKREKEQKKGVETRATSNKAPIDDTSYLDNFTPAELLRGYTQALEEVTTNIDDAYSRKLDVRDSLEDLAKFIRDTLPLVEKFKPKNDSERLALQDAIDKAKQTAADTKEALNIVPKTEKKRK
;
A
#
# COMPACT_ATOMS: atom_id res chain seq x y z
N MET A 1 -50.24 -41.60 -45.79
CA MET A 1 -50.25 -42.26 -44.47
C MET A 1 -48.80 -42.32 -44.01
N HIS A 2 -48.24 -41.27 -43.38
CA HIS A 2 -48.25 -41.06 -41.91
C HIS A 2 -47.79 -42.34 -41.18
N HIS A 3 -46.65 -42.45 -40.50
CA HIS A 3 -46.07 -41.54 -39.50
C HIS A 3 -44.60 -41.87 -39.16
N LEU A 4 -43.84 -40.78 -38.97
CA LEU A 4 -42.92 -40.47 -37.85
C LEU A 4 -41.73 -41.41 -37.54
N ALA A 5 -40.57 -40.95 -37.98
CA ALA A 5 -39.27 -41.24 -37.39
C ALA A 5 -39.26 -40.85 -35.90
N LYS A 6 -38.86 -41.79 -35.03
CA LYS A 6 -38.62 -41.55 -33.62
C LYS A 6 -37.29 -40.84 -33.45
N VAL A 7 -37.33 -39.53 -33.22
CA VAL A 7 -36.16 -38.74 -32.79
C VAL A 7 -35.92 -39.01 -31.31
N SER A 8 -34.81 -39.67 -31.01
CA SER A 8 -34.34 -39.95 -29.65
C SER A 8 -33.77 -38.65 -29.06
N LEU A 9 -34.51 -38.04 -28.14
CA LEU A 9 -34.10 -36.84 -27.40
C LEU A 9 -33.20 -37.25 -26.23
N THR A 10 -31.89 -37.30 -26.46
CA THR A 10 -30.90 -37.53 -25.39
C THR A 10 -30.63 -36.20 -24.68
N LEU A 11 -31.07 -36.14 -23.42
CA LEU A 11 -30.89 -35.04 -22.48
C LEU A 11 -29.39 -34.88 -22.14
N ILE A 12 -28.74 -33.81 -22.60
CA ILE A 12 -27.38 -33.44 -22.19
C ILE A 12 -27.50 -32.69 -20.86
N LEU A 13 -27.21 -33.37 -19.75
CA LEU A 13 -27.10 -32.77 -18.42
C LEU A 13 -25.70 -32.13 -18.29
N ALA A 14 -25.58 -30.85 -18.63
CA ALA A 14 -24.39 -30.07 -18.37
C ALA A 14 -24.33 -29.71 -16.88
N ALA A 15 -23.65 -30.55 -16.08
CA ALA A 15 -23.29 -30.22 -14.71
C ALA A 15 -22.21 -29.12 -14.73
N SER A 16 -22.64 -27.87 -14.62
CA SER A 16 -21.75 -26.73 -14.42
C SER A 16 -21.14 -26.85 -13.02
N LEU A 17 -19.92 -27.36 -12.92
CA LEU A 17 -19.10 -27.21 -11.72
C LEU A 17 -18.78 -25.72 -11.56
N THR A 18 -19.58 -25.01 -10.77
CA THR A 18 -19.20 -23.72 -10.21
C THR A 18 -18.17 -23.98 -9.12
N ALA A 19 -16.89 -23.92 -9.49
CA ALA A 19 -15.81 -23.89 -8.51
C ALA A 19 -16.02 -22.65 -7.61
N PRO A 20 -16.01 -22.79 -6.28
CA PRO A 20 -16.01 -21.63 -5.41
C PRO A 20 -14.71 -20.87 -5.66
N VAL A 21 -14.83 -19.65 -6.19
CA VAL A 21 -13.73 -18.69 -6.17
C VAL A 21 -13.44 -18.43 -4.70
N LEU A 22 -12.34 -18.98 -4.18
CA LEU A 22 -11.78 -18.52 -2.91
C LEU A 22 -11.41 -17.05 -3.12
N SER A 23 -12.31 -16.15 -2.75
CA SER A 23 -11.92 -14.79 -2.40
C SER A 23 -11.06 -14.93 -1.15
N ALA A 24 -9.74 -14.94 -1.32
CA ALA A 24 -8.81 -14.74 -0.23
C ALA A 24 -9.25 -13.43 0.45
N ALA A 25 -9.78 -13.51 1.67
CA ALA A 25 -10.14 -12.34 2.44
C ALA A 25 -8.92 -11.39 2.43
N LYS A 26 -9.12 -10.13 1.99
CA LYS A 26 -8.08 -9.10 2.07
C LYS A 26 -7.67 -9.01 3.54
N LYS A 27 -6.54 -9.61 3.87
CA LYS A 27 -5.91 -9.43 5.18
C LYS A 27 -5.42 -7.99 5.18
N ASP A 28 -5.87 -7.17 6.13
CA ASP A 28 -5.29 -5.85 6.32
C ASP A 28 -3.86 -6.01 6.85
N TYR A 29 -2.91 -5.47 6.11
CA TYR A 29 -1.48 -5.47 6.44
C TYR A 29 -1.05 -4.17 7.13
N PHE A 30 -2.00 -3.29 7.44
CA PHE A 30 -1.81 -2.14 8.31
C PHE A 30 -2.19 -2.48 9.74
N THR A 31 -1.39 -2.01 10.70
CA THR A 31 -1.74 -2.04 12.12
C THR A 31 -2.79 -0.99 12.45
N GLU A 32 -3.46 -1.11 13.60
CA GLU A 32 -4.42 -0.09 14.07
C GLU A 32 -3.79 1.30 14.18
N ASP A 33 -2.54 1.39 14.67
CA ASP A 33 -1.82 2.66 14.76
C ASP A 33 -1.57 3.27 13.38
N GLU A 34 -1.25 2.44 12.37
CA GLU A 34 -1.10 2.90 10.99
C GLU A 34 -2.42 3.35 10.38
N LEU A 35 -3.50 2.64 10.68
CA LEU A 35 -4.85 3.03 10.26
C LEU A 35 -5.26 4.34 10.91
N ASP A 36 -4.92 4.59 12.16
CA ASP A 36 -5.16 5.87 12.82
C ASP A 36 -4.36 7.00 12.19
N LEU A 37 -3.10 6.77 11.80
CA LEU A 37 -2.33 7.74 11.02
C LEU A 37 -2.99 8.06 9.67
N ILE A 38 -3.52 7.05 8.99
CA ILE A 38 -4.24 7.22 7.72
C ILE A 38 -5.55 7.99 7.92
N ARG A 39 -6.30 7.69 8.98
CA ARG A 39 -7.55 8.38 9.35
C ARG A 39 -7.30 9.84 9.70
N ASP A 40 -6.23 10.13 10.44
CA ASP A 40 -5.80 11.47 10.80
C ASP A 40 -5.39 12.28 9.55
N ALA A 41 -4.85 11.62 8.52
CA ALA A 41 -4.53 12.22 7.22
C ALA A 41 -5.79 12.32 6.34
N GLN A 42 -6.61 13.35 6.56
CA GLN A 42 -7.91 13.50 5.87
C GLN A 42 -7.78 13.91 4.39
N GLU A 43 -6.89 14.85 4.08
CA GLU A 43 -6.70 15.38 2.73
C GLU A 43 -5.76 14.53 1.89
N LEU A 44 -5.98 14.47 0.57
CA LEU A 44 -5.15 13.69 -0.36
C LEU A 44 -3.66 14.06 -0.24
N SER A 45 -3.37 15.35 -0.11
CA SER A 45 -2.01 15.90 0.03
C SER A 45 -1.30 15.44 1.30
N ALA A 46 -2.04 15.04 2.34
CA ALA A 46 -1.48 14.46 3.57
C ALA A 46 -1.50 12.92 3.54
N ARG A 47 -2.54 12.33 2.94
CA ARG A 47 -2.78 10.90 2.93
C ARG A 47 -1.82 10.13 2.03
N VAL A 48 -1.58 10.63 0.81
CA VAL A 48 -0.65 9.99 -0.14
C VAL A 48 0.77 9.86 0.45
N PRO A 49 1.38 10.93 1.00
CA PRO A 49 2.66 10.81 1.69
C PRO A 49 2.64 9.88 2.91
N THR A 50 1.49 9.73 3.57
CA THR A 50 1.36 8.81 4.71
C THR A 50 1.51 7.36 4.24
N TYR A 51 0.81 6.96 3.18
CA TYR A 51 1.00 5.62 2.60
C TYR A 51 2.43 5.37 2.11
N PHE A 52 3.08 6.36 1.49
CA PHE A 52 4.48 6.23 1.11
C PHE A 52 5.38 5.96 2.31
N LYS A 53 5.22 6.70 3.41
CA LYS A 53 5.98 6.43 4.64
C LYS A 53 5.76 5.01 5.16
N LEU A 54 4.52 4.52 5.13
CA LEU A 54 4.21 3.16 5.58
C LEU A 54 4.87 2.10 4.68
N ALA A 55 4.87 2.32 3.37
CA ALA A 55 5.56 1.48 2.41
C ALA A 55 7.10 1.53 2.60
N GLU A 56 7.68 2.72 2.76
CA GLU A 56 9.11 2.91 3.02
C GLU A 56 9.55 2.20 4.30
N ARG A 57 8.80 2.32 5.40
CA ARG A 57 9.13 1.62 6.66
C ARG A 57 9.26 0.11 6.46
N ARG A 58 8.38 -0.48 5.66
CA ARG A 58 8.44 -1.91 5.32
C ARG A 58 9.69 -2.25 4.50
N LEU A 59 10.03 -1.42 3.51
CA LEU A 59 11.25 -1.62 2.71
C LEU A 59 12.53 -1.41 3.53
N ILE A 60 12.55 -0.43 4.43
CA ILE A 60 13.64 -0.20 5.38
C ILE A 60 13.81 -1.42 6.29
N PHE A 61 12.71 -1.93 6.83
CA PHE A 61 12.73 -3.11 7.70
C PHE A 61 13.23 -4.37 6.96
N LEU A 62 12.87 -4.52 5.68
CA LEU A 62 13.39 -5.58 4.82
C LEU A 62 14.87 -5.40 4.44
N GLY A 63 15.52 -4.30 4.85
CA GLY A 63 16.90 -3.97 4.49
C GLY A 63 17.09 -3.58 3.03
N LEU A 64 16.02 -3.17 2.35
CA LEU A 64 16.03 -2.78 0.94
C LEU A 64 16.26 -1.27 0.74
N MET A 65 16.06 -0.48 1.79
CA MET A 65 16.16 0.98 1.78
C MET A 65 16.82 1.48 3.07
N GLU A 66 17.64 2.53 2.96
CA GLU A 66 18.23 3.19 4.13
C GLU A 66 17.33 4.31 4.65
N LYS A 67 17.30 4.50 5.97
CA LYS A 67 16.64 5.68 6.58
C LYS A 67 17.37 6.93 6.12
N SER A 68 16.62 7.95 5.70
CA SER A 68 17.23 9.25 5.37
C SER A 68 17.85 9.90 6.62
N PRO A 69 18.90 10.73 6.48
CA PRO A 69 19.49 11.46 7.62
C PRO A 69 18.47 12.31 8.40
N GLN A 70 17.45 12.81 7.70
CA GLN A 70 16.37 13.60 8.30
C GLN A 70 15.45 12.75 9.17
N GLN A 71 15.12 11.53 8.73
CA GLN A 71 14.35 10.56 9.54
C GLN A 71 15.14 10.14 10.77
N ILE A 72 16.44 9.84 10.61
CA ILE A 72 17.32 9.48 11.73
C ILE A 72 17.37 10.60 12.77
N GLU A 73 17.53 11.86 12.33
CA GLU A 73 17.57 13.00 13.25
C GLU A 73 16.23 13.28 13.93
N LYS A 74 15.11 13.07 13.22
CA LYS A 74 13.76 13.23 13.77
C LYS A 74 13.45 12.16 14.82
N GLU A 75 13.79 10.90 14.53
CA GLU A 75 13.67 9.77 15.46
C GLU A 75 14.51 10.01 16.72
N ARG A 76 15.75 10.50 16.56
CA ARG A 76 16.62 10.88 17.69
C ARG A 76 15.99 11.96 18.57
N LYS A 77 15.46 13.03 17.96
CA LYS A 77 14.80 14.13 18.68
C LYS A 77 13.51 13.69 19.39
N GLU A 78 12.69 12.86 18.75
CA GLU A 78 11.48 12.31 19.39
C GLU A 78 11.82 11.40 20.56
N LYS A 79 12.84 10.55 20.42
CA LYS A 79 13.31 9.66 21.48
C LYS A 79 13.85 10.46 22.67
N GLU A 80 14.70 11.46 22.42
CA GLU A 80 15.19 12.37 23.47
C GLU A 80 14.05 13.14 24.16
N LYS A 81 13.03 13.57 23.41
CA LYS A 81 11.86 14.26 23.98
C LYS A 81 11.06 13.33 24.89
N ARG A 82 10.81 12.08 24.48
CA ARG A 82 10.11 11.06 25.29
C ARG A 82 10.87 10.71 26.55
N GLU A 83 12.19 10.53 26.47
CA GLU A 83 13.02 10.29 27.65
C GLU A 83 12.94 11.46 28.65
N LYS A 84 12.88 12.70 28.15
CA LYS A 84 12.69 13.90 28.99
C LYS A 84 11.27 13.99 29.58
N GLU A 85 10.24 13.60 28.85
CA GLU A 85 8.85 13.60 29.31
C GLU A 85 8.61 12.49 30.36
N GLN A 86 9.14 11.29 30.12
CA GLN A 86 9.14 10.17 31.08
C GLN A 86 9.88 10.53 32.38
N LYS A 87 11.04 11.19 32.28
CA LYS A 87 11.78 11.69 33.46
C LYS A 87 11.07 12.80 34.22
N LYS A 88 10.12 13.50 33.60
CA LYS A 88 9.33 14.58 34.22
C LYS A 88 8.00 14.13 34.82
N GLY A 89 7.65 12.85 34.73
CA GLY A 89 6.40 12.31 35.27
C GLY A 89 5.13 12.90 34.64
N VAL A 90 5.24 13.50 33.45
CA VAL A 90 4.09 14.06 32.71
C VAL A 90 3.41 12.91 31.97
N GLU A 91 2.48 12.23 32.64
CA GLU A 91 1.53 11.33 31.97
C GLU A 91 0.45 12.16 31.25
N THR A 92 0.76 12.63 30.05
CA THR A 92 -0.30 13.05 29.12
C THR A 92 -0.99 11.81 28.56
N ARG A 93 -2.12 11.42 29.18
CA ARG A 93 -3.03 10.33 28.74
C ARG A 93 -3.45 10.40 27.25
N ALA A 94 -3.26 11.54 26.58
CA ALA A 94 -3.61 11.71 25.17
C ALA A 94 -2.52 11.25 24.17
N THR A 95 -1.30 10.97 24.63
CA THR A 95 -0.15 10.66 23.75
C THR A 95 0.52 9.32 24.03
N SER A 96 0.04 8.54 25.02
CA SER A 96 0.71 7.32 25.48
C SER A 96 0.62 6.12 24.52
N ASN A 97 -0.32 6.13 23.57
CA ASN A 97 -0.56 4.98 22.69
C ASN A 97 -0.14 5.19 21.23
N LYS A 98 0.31 6.39 20.82
CA LYS A 98 0.83 6.57 19.46
C LYS A 98 2.31 6.18 19.44
N ALA A 99 2.62 5.02 18.88
CA ALA A 99 3.99 4.63 18.55
C ALA A 99 4.71 5.80 17.84
N PRO A 100 6.02 6.02 18.07
CA PRO A 100 6.75 7.09 17.39
C PRO A 100 6.49 7.03 15.89
N ILE A 101 6.38 8.20 15.26
CA ILE A 101 6.07 8.31 13.83
C ILE A 101 7.16 7.67 12.96
N ASP A 102 8.31 7.27 13.52
CA ASP A 102 9.40 6.65 12.79
C ASP A 102 9.93 5.35 13.45
N ASP A 103 9.21 4.80 14.44
CA ASP A 103 9.54 3.50 15.04
C ASP A 103 9.15 2.37 14.09
N THR A 104 10.06 1.44 13.84
CA THR A 104 9.80 0.26 13.00
C THR A 104 9.75 -1.03 13.82
N SER A 105 9.89 -1.00 15.14
CA SER A 105 9.92 -2.21 15.98
C SER A 105 8.62 -3.01 15.93
N TYR A 106 7.47 -2.35 15.73
CA TYR A 106 6.19 -3.06 15.60
C TYR A 106 6.15 -3.99 14.39
N LEU A 107 7.00 -3.75 13.37
CA LEU A 107 7.12 -4.59 12.19
C LEU A 107 7.82 -5.92 12.47
N ASP A 108 8.45 -6.10 13.63
CA ASP A 108 9.01 -7.40 14.07
C ASP A 108 7.95 -8.51 14.12
N ASN A 109 6.67 -8.14 14.27
CA ASN A 109 5.55 -9.07 14.29
C ASN A 109 5.09 -9.52 12.90
N PHE A 110 5.68 -8.99 11.83
CA PHE A 110 5.30 -9.29 10.45
C PHE A 110 6.35 -10.20 9.79
N THR A 111 5.87 -11.17 9.03
CA THR A 111 6.75 -11.95 8.15
C THR A 111 7.21 -11.10 6.96
N PRO A 112 8.36 -11.41 6.32
CA PRO A 112 8.79 -10.70 5.12
C PRO A 112 7.75 -10.68 3.99
N ALA A 113 7.00 -11.78 3.84
CA ALA A 113 5.89 -11.85 2.89
C ALA A 113 4.76 -10.86 3.23
N GLU A 114 4.39 -10.72 4.51
CA GLU A 114 3.39 -9.75 4.95
C GLU A 114 3.86 -8.30 4.79
N LEU A 115 5.15 -8.03 4.98
CA LEU A 115 5.74 -6.71 4.73
C LEU A 115 5.67 -6.34 3.23
N LEU A 116 5.96 -7.28 2.33
CA LEU A 116 5.80 -7.08 0.89
C LEU A 116 4.33 -6.84 0.51
N ARG A 117 3.40 -7.60 1.12
CA ARG A 117 1.96 -7.38 0.88
C ARG A 117 1.46 -6.06 1.45
N GLY A 118 2.01 -5.58 2.56
CA GLY A 118 1.74 -4.24 3.08
C GLY A 118 2.27 -3.12 2.18
N TYR A 119 3.41 -3.34 1.52
CA TYR A 119 3.88 -2.46 0.45
C TYR A 119 2.88 -2.42 -0.72
N THR A 120 2.42 -3.59 -1.18
CA THR A 120 1.38 -3.70 -2.22
C THR A 120 0.08 -2.99 -1.82
N GLN A 121 -0.39 -3.20 -0.59
CA GLN A 121 -1.59 -2.54 -0.07
C GLN A 121 -1.44 -1.01 -0.07
N ALA A 122 -0.29 -0.48 0.35
CA ALA A 122 -0.05 0.95 0.30
C ALA A 122 -0.13 1.53 -1.12
N LEU A 123 0.37 0.82 -2.14
CA LEU A 123 0.20 1.23 -3.54
C LEU A 123 -1.26 1.22 -3.97
N GLU A 124 -2.02 0.17 -3.63
CA GLU A 124 -3.46 0.07 -3.92
C GLU A 124 -4.26 1.22 -3.32
N GLU A 125 -4.01 1.52 -2.05
CA GLU A 125 -4.70 2.59 -1.35
C GLU A 125 -4.36 3.96 -1.94
N VAL A 126 -3.10 4.22 -2.30
CA VAL A 126 -2.73 5.47 -2.97
C VAL A 126 -3.46 5.61 -4.31
N THR A 127 -3.47 4.55 -5.14
CA THR A 127 -4.19 4.58 -6.42
C THR A 127 -5.68 4.85 -6.23
N THR A 128 -6.31 4.15 -5.28
CA THR A 128 -7.74 4.31 -5.00
C THR A 128 -8.06 5.73 -4.53
N ASN A 129 -7.26 6.29 -3.61
CA ASN A 129 -7.49 7.64 -3.11
C ASN A 129 -7.28 8.72 -4.19
N ILE A 130 -6.30 8.52 -5.09
CA ILE A 130 -6.09 9.42 -6.24
C ILE A 130 -7.27 9.35 -7.21
N ASP A 131 -7.74 8.14 -7.56
CA ASP A 131 -8.88 7.94 -8.45
C ASP A 131 -10.17 8.55 -7.86
N ASP A 132 -10.39 8.36 -6.55
CA ASP A 132 -11.51 8.94 -5.82
C ASP A 132 -11.44 10.47 -5.76
N ALA A 133 -10.25 11.05 -5.61
CA ALA A 133 -10.08 12.51 -5.65
C ALA A 133 -10.32 13.05 -7.07
N TYR A 134 -9.82 12.35 -8.09
CA TYR A 134 -10.00 12.73 -9.48
C TYR A 134 -11.46 12.64 -9.92
N SER A 135 -12.19 11.60 -9.50
CA SER A 135 -13.63 11.46 -9.79
C SER A 135 -14.45 12.61 -9.19
N ARG A 136 -14.02 13.12 -8.02
CA ARG A 136 -14.54 14.32 -7.35
C ARG A 136 -14.03 15.64 -7.92
N LYS A 137 -13.29 15.61 -9.04
CA LYS A 137 -12.73 16.79 -9.74
C LYS A 137 -11.73 17.60 -8.90
N LEU A 138 -11.05 16.96 -7.97
CA LEU A 138 -9.95 17.57 -7.22
C LEU A 138 -8.65 17.54 -8.04
N ASP A 139 -7.71 18.44 -7.71
CA ASP A 139 -6.36 18.38 -8.29
C ASP A 139 -5.60 17.19 -7.70
N VAL A 140 -5.13 16.32 -8.58
CA VAL A 140 -4.38 15.10 -8.26
C VAL A 140 -3.01 15.07 -8.93
N ARG A 141 -2.65 16.11 -9.68
CA ARG A 141 -1.44 16.11 -10.52
C ARG A 141 -0.18 15.88 -9.68
N ASP A 142 -0.05 16.62 -8.59
CA ASP A 142 1.09 16.51 -7.68
C ASP A 142 1.16 15.10 -7.07
N SER A 143 0.04 14.53 -6.64
CA SER A 143 0.00 13.17 -6.07
C SER A 143 0.37 12.09 -7.08
N LEU A 144 -0.02 12.24 -8.35
CA LEU A 144 0.40 11.35 -9.44
C LEU A 144 1.91 11.46 -9.72
N GLU A 145 2.46 12.69 -9.71
CA GLU A 145 3.90 12.90 -9.88
C GLU A 145 4.70 12.30 -8.72
N ASP A 146 4.22 12.47 -7.48
CA ASP A 146 4.82 11.88 -6.29
C ASP A 146 4.74 10.34 -6.32
N LEU A 147 3.60 9.76 -6.76
CA LEU A 147 3.47 8.30 -6.94
C LEU A 147 4.42 7.77 -8.01
N ALA A 148 4.52 8.43 -9.17
CA ALA A 148 5.44 8.04 -10.23
C ALA A 148 6.89 8.06 -9.76
N LYS A 149 7.27 9.11 -9.00
CA LYS A 149 8.59 9.21 -8.39
C LYS A 149 8.80 8.08 -7.39
N PHE A 150 7.85 7.86 -6.49
CA PHE A 150 7.92 6.82 -5.46
C PHE A 150 8.20 5.45 -6.07
N ILE A 151 7.40 5.03 -7.05
CA ILE A 151 7.53 3.71 -7.67
C ILE A 151 8.86 3.58 -8.42
N ARG A 152 9.28 4.63 -9.13
CA ARG A 152 10.59 4.63 -9.81
C ARG A 152 11.74 4.41 -8.83
N ASP A 153 11.64 4.98 -7.64
CA ASP A 153 12.68 4.90 -6.63
C ASP A 153 12.62 3.56 -5.85
N THR A 154 11.43 2.98 -5.62
CA THR A 154 11.26 1.75 -4.81
C THR A 154 11.22 0.45 -5.61
N LEU A 155 10.71 0.43 -6.84
CA LEU A 155 10.60 -0.79 -7.65
C LEU A 155 11.96 -1.51 -7.80
N PRO A 156 13.08 -0.83 -8.13
CA PRO A 156 14.37 -1.49 -8.24
C PRO A 156 14.89 -2.05 -6.91
N LEU A 157 14.38 -1.57 -5.77
CA LEU A 157 14.72 -2.09 -4.44
C LEU A 157 13.94 -3.37 -4.15
N VAL A 158 12.65 -3.37 -4.46
CA VAL A 158 11.78 -4.57 -4.35
C VAL A 158 12.31 -5.69 -5.23
N GLU A 159 12.71 -5.42 -6.47
CA GLU A 159 13.29 -6.41 -7.40
C GLU A 159 14.58 -7.07 -6.88
N LYS A 160 15.29 -6.44 -5.92
CA LYS A 160 16.51 -7.01 -5.31
C LYS A 160 16.23 -7.92 -4.12
N PHE A 161 14.98 -7.98 -3.65
CA PHE A 161 14.61 -8.84 -2.53
C PHE A 161 14.86 -10.31 -2.88
N LYS A 162 15.50 -11.05 -1.97
CA LYS A 162 15.85 -12.46 -2.15
C LYS A 162 14.90 -13.33 -1.33
N PRO A 163 13.83 -13.89 -1.93
CA PRO A 163 12.86 -14.69 -1.19
C PRO A 163 13.50 -16.00 -0.70
N LYS A 164 13.17 -16.39 0.53
CA LYS A 164 13.70 -17.61 1.18
C LYS A 164 12.73 -18.80 1.11
N ASN A 165 11.47 -18.56 0.78
CA ASN A 165 10.42 -19.56 0.71
C ASN A 165 9.37 -19.17 -0.35
N ASP A 166 8.45 -20.09 -0.64
CA ASP A 166 7.42 -19.91 -1.66
C ASP A 166 6.46 -18.75 -1.34
N SER A 167 6.13 -18.55 -0.05
CA SER A 167 5.25 -17.46 0.37
C SER A 167 5.87 -16.09 0.08
N GLU A 168 7.15 -15.93 0.37
CA GLU A 168 7.92 -14.72 0.04
C GLU A 168 8.07 -14.53 -1.47
N ARG A 169 8.28 -15.61 -2.24
CA ARG A 169 8.36 -15.53 -3.70
C ARG A 169 7.04 -15.06 -4.31
N LEU A 170 5.91 -15.58 -3.84
CA LEU A 170 4.58 -15.14 -4.31
C LEU A 170 4.32 -13.68 -3.92
N ALA A 171 4.58 -13.30 -2.67
CA ALA A 171 4.42 -11.91 -2.22
C ALA A 171 5.33 -10.93 -2.98
N LEU A 172 6.55 -11.35 -3.32
CA LEU A 172 7.47 -10.56 -4.13
C LEU A 172 6.94 -10.39 -5.56
N GLN A 173 6.46 -11.46 -6.18
CA GLN A 173 5.89 -11.41 -7.52
C GLN A 173 4.69 -10.46 -7.56
N ASP A 174 3.77 -10.58 -6.61
CA ASP A 174 2.61 -9.69 -6.48
C ASP A 174 3.03 -8.23 -6.30
N ALA A 175 4.05 -7.96 -5.47
CA ALA A 175 4.57 -6.62 -5.25
C ALA A 175 5.22 -6.01 -6.50
N ILE A 176 6.00 -6.81 -7.25
CA ILE A 176 6.62 -6.36 -8.52
C ILE A 176 5.56 -6.10 -9.58
N ASP A 177 4.61 -7.03 -9.75
CA ASP A 177 3.54 -6.90 -10.74
C ASP A 177 2.66 -5.70 -10.43
N LYS A 178 2.28 -5.51 -9.16
CA LYS A 178 1.52 -4.33 -8.75
C LYS A 178 2.30 -3.05 -8.99
N ALA A 179 3.57 -2.98 -8.61
CA ALA A 179 4.38 -1.78 -8.81
C ALA A 179 4.56 -1.45 -10.30
N LYS A 180 4.74 -2.45 -11.17
CA LYS A 180 4.83 -2.26 -12.62
C LYS A 180 3.51 -1.79 -13.22
N GLN A 181 2.40 -2.40 -12.81
CA GLN A 181 1.07 -1.97 -13.21
C GLN A 181 0.81 -0.53 -12.79
N THR A 182 1.03 -0.20 -11.52
CA THR A 182 0.84 1.16 -11.01
C THR A 182 1.76 2.17 -11.71
N ALA A 183 3.01 1.81 -12.05
CA ALA A 183 3.89 2.68 -12.83
C ALA A 183 3.32 2.99 -14.22
N ALA A 184 2.77 1.98 -14.91
CA ALA A 184 2.14 2.15 -16.21
C ALA A 184 0.88 3.02 -16.13
N ASP A 185 -0.02 2.71 -15.20
CA ASP A 185 -1.28 3.43 -14.98
C ASP A 185 -1.02 4.89 -14.61
N THR A 186 -0.06 5.13 -13.70
CA THR A 186 0.32 6.49 -13.29
C THR A 186 0.90 7.28 -14.47
N LYS A 187 1.71 6.64 -15.31
CA LYS A 187 2.25 7.28 -16.52
C LYS A 187 1.15 7.65 -17.51
N GLU A 188 0.17 6.77 -17.70
CA GLU A 188 -0.99 7.06 -18.55
C GLU A 188 -1.83 8.21 -17.98
N ALA A 189 -2.15 8.16 -16.68
CA ALA A 189 -2.87 9.22 -15.98
C ALA A 189 -2.17 10.57 -16.09
N LEU A 190 -0.84 10.62 -15.97
CA LEU A 190 -0.05 11.84 -16.14
C LEU A 190 -0.07 12.41 -17.57
N ASN A 191 -0.46 11.63 -18.60
CA ASN A 191 -0.65 12.18 -19.95
C ASN A 191 -2.05 12.81 -20.11
N ILE A 192 -3.02 12.39 -19.29
CA ILE A 192 -4.40 12.86 -19.32
C ILE A 192 -4.59 14.07 -18.39
N VAL A 193 -3.99 14.03 -17.19
CA VAL A 193 -4.14 15.08 -16.17
C VAL A 193 -3.17 16.24 -16.49
N PRO A 194 -3.68 17.44 -16.80
CA PRO A 194 -2.84 18.59 -17.14
C PRO A 194 -1.98 19.03 -15.96
N LYS A 195 -0.85 19.67 -16.25
CA LYS A 195 -0.03 20.31 -15.21
C LYS A 195 -0.82 21.48 -14.63
N THR A 196 -1.03 21.50 -13.32
CA THR A 196 -1.62 22.67 -12.67
C THR A 196 -0.59 23.79 -12.61
N GLU A 197 -0.99 24.99 -13.03
CA GLU A 197 -0.18 26.19 -12.86
C GLU A 197 -0.04 26.43 -11.35
N LYS A 198 1.15 26.14 -10.81
CA LYS A 198 1.50 26.27 -9.39
C LYS A 198 0.85 27.51 -8.75
N LYS A 199 -0.06 27.27 -7.82
CA LYS A 199 -0.26 28.12 -6.64
C LYS A 199 -0.01 27.30 -5.37
N ARG A 200 1.21 26.77 -5.22
CA ARG A 200 1.68 26.35 -3.90
C ARG A 200 1.98 27.63 -3.11
N LYS A 201 1.12 27.96 -2.15
CA LYS A 201 1.45 28.85 -1.03
C LYS A 201 2.00 28.01 0.11
#